data_AF-A0AAW5DVM2-F1
#
_entry.id   AF-A0AAW5DVM2-F1
#
_cell.length_a   1.000
_cell.length_b   1.000
_cell.length_c   1.000
_cell.angle_alpha   90.00
_cell.angle_beta   90.00
_cell.angle_gamma   90.00
#
_symmetry.space_group_name_H-M   'P 1'
#
loop_
_entity.id
_entity.type
_entity.pdbx_description
1 polymer ?
#
loop_
_entity_poly.entity_id
_entity_poly.type
_entity_poly.pdbx_seq_one_letter_code
_entity_poly.pdbx_strand_id
1 'polypeptide(L)' 'MYYVVVDIGCTECGEASNIIGIFTTEEKAMNAKEKYILDNRLEGNEDHEILIYRISELNRIYNNSYEHLL' A
#
# COMPACT_ATOMS: atom_id res chain seq x y z
N MET A 1 -5.14 11.11 -11.02
CA MET A 1 -4.51 10.84 -9.71
C MET A 1 -4.93 9.46 -9.29
N TYR A 2 -3.97 8.62 -8.92
CA TYR A 2 -4.21 7.26 -8.45
C TYR A 2 -3.55 7.06 -7.09
N TYR A 3 -4.10 6.12 -6.34
CA TYR A 3 -3.69 5.74 -5.00
C TYR A 3 -3.43 4.24 -5.01
N VAL A 4 -2.16 3.86 -4.86
CA VAL A 4 -1.71 2.46 -4.91
C VAL A 4 -1.49 1.99 -3.48
N VAL A 5 -2.27 1.01 -3.05
CA VAL A 5 -2.14 0.42 -1.71
C VAL A 5 -1.21 -0.80 -1.83
N VAL A 6 -0.15 -0.80 -1.04
CA VAL A 6 0.91 -1.81 -1.08
C VAL A 6 1.11 -2.38 0.31
N ASP A 7 1.13 -3.70 0.39
CA ASP A 7 1.62 -4.46 1.55
C ASP A 7 3.11 -4.68 1.35
N ILE A 8 3.95 -4.07 2.18
CA ILE A 8 5.39 -4.27 2.12
C ILE A 8 5.71 -5.57 2.86
N GLY A 9 6.18 -6.56 2.10
CA GLY A 9 6.56 -7.85 2.66
C GLY A 9 7.81 -7.76 3.53
N CYS A 10 7.99 -8.76 4.39
CA CYS A 10 9.06 -8.80 5.36
C CYS A 10 10.30 -9.55 4.84
N THR A 11 11.45 -8.87 4.85
CA THR A 11 12.74 -9.44 4.41
C THR A 11 13.25 -10.54 5.34
N GLU A 12 12.80 -10.59 6.59
CA GLU A 12 13.26 -11.58 7.58
C GLU A 12 12.56 -12.93 7.42
N CYS A 13 11.24 -12.93 7.17
CA CYS A 13 10.47 -14.15 6.95
C CYS A 13 10.34 -14.53 5.46
N GLY A 14 10.80 -13.66 4.55
CA GLY A 14 10.79 -13.90 3.11
C GLY A 14 9.44 -13.67 2.44
N GLU A 15 8.56 -12.91 3.09
CA GLU A 15 7.26 -12.56 2.52
C GLU A 15 7.41 -11.52 1.41
N ALA A 16 6.70 -11.75 0.30
CA ALA A 16 6.74 -10.86 -0.85
C ALA A 16 5.81 -9.66 -0.67
N SER A 17 6.25 -8.49 -1.11
CA SER A 17 5.37 -7.32 -1.19
C SER A 17 4.27 -7.50 -2.22
N ASN A 18 3.08 -7.02 -1.92
CA ASN A 18 1.89 -7.20 -2.75
C ASN A 18 1.15 -5.89 -3.01
N ILE A 19 0.56 -5.75 -4.20
CA ILE A 19 -0.37 -4.66 -4.49
C ILE A 19 -1.76 -5.10 -4.04
N ILE A 20 -2.32 -4.40 -3.06
CA ILE A 20 -3.68 -4.64 -2.57
C ILE A 20 -4.70 -4.05 -3.55
N GLY A 21 -4.40 -2.87 -4.13
CA GLY A 21 -5.27 -2.27 -5.14
C GLY A 21 -4.79 -0.91 -5.64
N ILE A 22 -5.41 -0.47 -6.75
CA ILE A 22 -5.21 0.85 -7.34
C ILE A 22 -6.55 1.57 -7.40
N PHE A 23 -6.63 2.74 -6.79
CA PHE A 23 -7.86 3.49 -6.62
C PHE A 23 -7.75 4.88 -7.22
N THR A 24 -8.88 5.47 -7.59
CA THR A 24 -8.96 6.83 -8.13
C THR A 24 -9.32 7.88 -7.08
N THR A 25 -9.64 7.45 -5.86
CA THR A 25 -9.91 8.34 -4.72
C THR A 25 -9.18 7.83 -3.47
N GLU A 26 -8.73 8.77 -2.65
CA GLU A 26 -7.99 8.50 -1.41
C GLU A 26 -8.83 7.71 -0.41
N GLU A 27 -10.09 8.12 -0.21
CA GLU A 27 -11.04 7.45 0.67
C GLU A 27 -11.20 5.95 0.35
N LYS A 28 -11.26 5.59 -0.94
CA LYS A 28 -11.36 4.17 -1.34
C LYS A 28 -10.07 3.41 -1.03
N ALA A 29 -8.92 4.06 -1.17
CA ALA A 29 -7.63 3.45 -0.83
C ALA A 29 -7.49 3.25 0.68
N MET A 30 -7.90 4.22 1.50
CA MET A 30 -7.91 4.11 2.96
C MET A 30 -8.85 3.00 3.43
N ASN A 31 -10.09 2.97 2.91
CA ASN A 31 -11.05 1.91 3.23
C ASN A 31 -10.53 0.51 2.81
N ALA A 32 -9.84 0.41 1.67
CA ALA A 32 -9.25 -0.86 1.23
C ALA A 32 -8.09 -1.30 2.13
N LYS A 33 -7.23 -0.37 2.56
CA LYS A 33 -6.17 -0.62 3.55
C LYS A 33 -6.75 -1.14 4.85
N GLU A 34 -7.72 -0.44 5.44
CA GLU A 34 -8.36 -0.84 6.71
C GLU A 34 -9.04 -2.21 6.58
N LYS A 35 -9.78 -2.42 5.49
CA LYS A 35 -10.42 -3.71 5.23
C LYS A 35 -9.39 -4.85 5.11
N TYR A 36 -8.29 -4.64 4.41
CA TYR A 36 -7.25 -5.66 4.26
C TYR A 36 -6.59 -6.02 5.60
N ILE A 37 -6.32 -5.01 6.46
CA ILE A 37 -5.79 -5.22 7.81
C ILE A 37 -6.74 -6.07 8.64
N LEU A 38 -8.04 -5.74 8.62
CA LEU A 38 -9.07 -6.46 9.38
C LEU A 38 -9.26 -7.90 8.87
N ASP A 39 -9.40 -8.07 7.56
CA ASP A 39 -9.66 -9.39 6.95
C ASP A 39 -8.50 -10.37 7.19
N ASN A 40 -7.26 -9.86 7.25
CA ASN A 40 -6.05 -10.65 7.47
C ASN A 40 -5.54 -10.63 8.93
N ARG A 41 -6.24 -9.94 9.84
CA ARG A 41 -5.87 -9.83 11.27
C ARG A 41 -4.45 -9.29 11.49
N LEU A 42 -4.08 -8.26 10.73
CA LEU A 42 -2.75 -7.64 10.80
C LEU A 42 -2.68 -6.52 11.84
N GLU A 43 -3.68 -6.40 12.71
CA GLU A 43 -3.72 -5.39 13.76
C GLU A 43 -2.57 -5.58 14.76
N GLY A 44 -1.66 -4.61 14.85
CA GLY A 44 -0.49 -4.69 15.73
C GLY A 44 0.61 -5.62 15.24
N ASN A 45 0.54 -6.09 13.98
CA ASN A 45 1.60 -6.87 13.37
C ASN A 45 2.71 -5.93 12.87
N GLU A 46 3.85 -5.93 13.55
CA GLU A 46 5.02 -5.11 13.19
C GLU A 46 5.73 -5.61 11.91
N ASP A 47 5.43 -6.84 11.47
CA ASP A 47 6.05 -7.45 10.29
C ASP A 47 5.42 -6.97 8.97
N HIS A 48 4.25 -6.31 9.03
CA HIS A 48 3.56 -5.80 7.84
C HIS A 48 3.41 -4.29 7.86
N GLU A 49 3.92 -3.65 6.80
CA GLU A 49 3.76 -2.22 6.59
C GLU A 49 2.85 -1.96 5.38
N ILE A 50 1.61 -1.52 5.64
CA ILE A 50 0.65 -1.20 4.58
C ILE A 50 0.71 0.29 4.25
N LEU A 51 1.22 0.61 3.06
CA LEU A 51 1.46 1.98 2.58
C LEU A 51 0.53 2.36 1.43
N ILE A 52 0.25 3.67 1.30
CA ILE A 52 -0.53 4.22 0.19
C ILE A 52 0.33 5.23 -0.57
N TYR A 53 0.58 4.94 -1.85
CA TYR A 53 1.32 5.82 -2.74
C TYR A 53 0.39 6.60 -3.67
N ARG A 54 0.60 7.92 -3.73
CA ARG A 54 -0.08 8.83 -4.65
C ARG A 54 0.74 9.00 -5.93
N ILE A 55 0.17 8.58 -7.06
CA ILE A 55 0.77 8.75 -8.39
C ILE A 55 -0.12 9.59 -9.32
N SER A 56 0.51 10.45 -10.12
CA SER A 56 -0.21 11.36 -11.03
C SER A 56 -0.59 10.71 -12.36
N GLU A 57 0.22 9.76 -12.85
CA GLU A 57 0.22 9.21 -14.20
C GLU A 57 0.52 7.69 -14.16
N LEU A 58 -0.02 6.95 -15.12
CA LEU A 58 0.31 5.54 -15.33
C LEU A 58 1.52 5.42 -16.27
N ASN A 59 2.16 4.23 -16.30
CA ASN A 59 3.32 3.94 -17.16
C ASN A 59 4.53 4.84 -16.94
N ARG A 60 4.72 5.31 -15.70
CA ARG A 60 5.83 6.17 -15.31
C ARG A 60 6.56 5.55 -14.13
N ILE A 61 7.89 5.69 -14.14
CA ILE A 61 8.72 5.33 -12.98
C ILE A 61 8.72 6.51 -12.02
N TYR A 62 8.31 6.25 -10.79
CA TYR A 62 8.39 7.19 -9.68
C TYR A 62 9.58 6.78 -8.80
N ASN A 63 10.59 7.64 -8.73
CA ASN A 63 11.74 7.49 -7.83
C ASN A 63 11.44 8.22 -6.50
N ASN A 64 12.13 7.88 -5.41
CA ASN A 64 11.91 8.44 -4.07
C ASN A 64 10.49 8.18 -3.54
N SER A 65 10.22 6.93 -3.20
CA SER A 65 8.89 6.45 -2.74
C SER A 65 8.27 7.30 -1.62
N TYR A 66 9.07 7.88 -0.72
CA TYR A 66 8.57 8.72 0.38
C TYR A 66 7.92 10.04 -0.06
N GLU A 67 8.30 10.61 -1.21
CA GLU A 67 7.68 11.84 -1.73
C GLU A 67 6.23 11.62 -2.22
N HIS A 68 5.88 10.36 -2.43
CA HIS A 68 4.58 9.93 -2.92
C HIS A 68 3.71 9.32 -1.82
N LEU A 69 4.20 9.25 -0.59
CA LEU A 69 3.50 8.63 0.52
C LEU A 69 2.43 9.58 1.08
N LEU A 70 1.27 9.02 1.43
CA LEU A 70 0.23 9.70 2.20
C LEU A 70 0.39 9.44 3.70
#